data_AF-A0A7V8XT38-F1
#
_entry.id   AF-A0A7V8XT38-F1
#
_cell.length_a   1.000
_cell.length_b   1.000
_cell.length_c   1.000
_cell.angle_alpha   90.00
_cell.angle_beta   90.00
_cell.angle_gamma   90.00
#
_symmetry.space_group_name_H-M   'P 1'
#
loop_
_entity.id
_entity.type
_entity.pdbx_description
1 polymer ?
#
loop_
_entity_poly.entity_id
_entity_poly.type
_entity_poly.pdbx_seq_one_letter_code
_entity_poly.pdbx_strand_id
1 'polypeptide(L)'
;PDEPFGATPLLCAVHRNDREMVDVLHRAGADINARSDWWAGSFGVLDHDGSLTELLISRGAVVDVHAAARLGMIDRLDALVSADPALVHARGGDGQTALHFASSIAVAQWLLDHGADIDARDIDHESTPARRAAAPDGSHARRPSARGRLRNR
;
A
#
# COMPACT_ATOMS: atom_id res chain seq x y z
N PRO A 1 15.17 -6.23 -18.76
CA PRO A 1 14.90 -4.78 -18.74
C PRO A 1 13.85 -4.50 -17.66
N ASP A 2 14.37 -4.27 -16.46
CA ASP A 2 13.65 -4.17 -15.19
C ASP A 2 13.20 -2.73 -14.95
N GLU A 3 12.36 -2.19 -15.84
CA GLU A 3 11.68 -0.92 -15.54
C GLU A 3 10.70 -1.17 -14.38
N PRO A 4 10.96 -0.61 -13.19
CA PRO A 4 10.31 -1.06 -11.96
C PRO A 4 8.90 -0.48 -11.94
N PHE A 5 7.86 -1.29 -12.17
CA PHE A 5 6.47 -0.98 -11.78
C PHE A 5 5.87 0.37 -12.29
N GLY A 6 6.47 1.04 -13.28
CA GLY A 6 6.13 2.44 -13.62
C GLY A 6 6.43 3.42 -12.48
N ALA A 7 7.40 3.11 -11.61
CA ALA A 7 7.75 3.92 -10.45
C ALA A 7 8.40 5.24 -10.88
N THR A 8 7.91 6.33 -10.30
CA THR A 8 8.52 7.65 -10.50
C THR A 8 9.91 7.71 -9.86
N PRO A 9 10.82 8.58 -10.34
CA PRO A 9 12.11 8.78 -9.70
C PRO A 9 12.01 9.07 -8.20
N LEU A 10 10.94 9.79 -7.80
CA LEU A 10 10.65 10.10 -6.41
C LEU A 10 10.29 8.84 -5.61
N LEU A 11 9.43 7.97 -6.14
CA LEU A 11 9.11 6.68 -5.51
C LEU A 11 10.38 5.84 -5.32
N CYS A 12 11.25 5.74 -6.32
CA CYS A 12 12.50 5.00 -6.20
C CYS A 12 13.43 5.60 -5.13
N ALA A 13 13.44 6.92 -4.93
CA ALA A 13 14.22 7.57 -3.87
C ALA A 13 13.64 7.26 -2.48
N VAL A 14 12.31 7.31 -2.35
CA VAL A 14 11.60 6.94 -1.11
C VAL A 14 11.86 5.48 -0.73
N HIS A 15 11.78 4.55 -1.69
CA HIS A 15 12.07 3.13 -1.46
C HIS A 15 13.49 2.86 -0.98
N ARG A 16 14.44 3.69 -1.42
CA ARG A 16 15.84 3.61 -0.99
C ARG A 16 16.11 4.37 0.31
N ASN A 17 15.08 4.97 0.90
CA ASN A 17 15.17 5.85 2.07
C ASN A 17 16.16 7.02 1.85
N ASP A 18 16.32 7.46 0.59
CA ASP A 18 17.29 8.45 0.17
C ASP A 18 16.71 9.86 0.32
N ARG A 19 16.82 10.39 1.54
CA ARG A 19 16.30 11.72 1.89
C ARG A 19 16.84 12.82 0.98
N GLU A 20 18.12 12.81 0.70
CA GLU A 20 18.76 13.86 -0.11
C GLU A 20 18.22 13.85 -1.53
N MET A 21 18.04 12.66 -2.13
CA MET A 21 17.43 12.54 -3.44
C MET A 21 15.96 12.95 -3.43
N VAL A 22 15.19 12.58 -2.40
CA VAL A 22 13.82 13.08 -2.22
C VAL A 22 13.77 14.61 -2.18
N ASP A 23 14.70 15.24 -1.47
CA ASP A 23 14.78 16.71 -1.36
C ASP A 23 15.12 17.37 -2.70
N VAL A 24 16.01 16.76 -3.50
CA VAL A 24 16.35 17.24 -4.85
C VAL A 24 15.15 17.13 -5.79
N LEU A 25 14.50 15.96 -5.83
CA LEU A 25 13.38 15.69 -6.73
C LEU A 25 12.16 16.54 -6.39
N HIS A 26 11.84 16.70 -5.11
CA HIS A 26 10.74 17.56 -4.67
C HIS A 26 10.97 19.02 -5.05
N ARG A 27 12.19 19.55 -4.85
CA ARG A 27 12.54 20.93 -5.29
C ARG A 27 12.51 21.11 -6.81
N ALA A 28 12.76 20.05 -7.56
CA ALA A 28 12.64 20.04 -9.02
C ALA A 28 11.17 20.00 -9.50
N GLY A 29 10.19 19.95 -8.58
CA GLY A 29 8.77 19.92 -8.92
C GLY A 29 8.22 18.52 -9.19
N ALA A 30 8.91 17.46 -8.73
CA ALA A 30 8.34 16.12 -8.78
C ALA A 30 7.03 16.06 -7.96
N ASP A 31 5.98 15.53 -8.56
CA ASP A 31 4.70 15.34 -7.88
C ASP A 31 4.83 14.28 -6.78
N ILE A 32 4.62 14.70 -5.53
CA ILE A 32 4.71 13.85 -4.34
C ILE A 32 3.60 12.81 -4.27
N ASN A 33 2.49 13.04 -4.95
CA ASN A 33 1.33 12.17 -4.97
C ASN A 33 1.25 11.31 -6.23
N ALA A 34 2.23 11.41 -7.13
CA ALA A 34 2.31 10.55 -8.28
C ALA A 34 2.42 9.09 -7.85
N ARG A 35 1.61 8.24 -8.47
CA ARG A 35 1.55 6.80 -8.19
C ARG A 35 2.21 6.01 -9.32
N SER A 36 2.67 4.80 -9.01
CA SER A 36 3.25 3.90 -9.99
C SER A 36 2.19 3.29 -10.92
N ASP A 37 2.59 2.74 -12.06
CA ASP A 37 1.68 2.06 -13.00
C ASP A 37 1.69 0.54 -12.82
N TRP A 38 1.47 0.07 -11.58
CA TRP A 38 1.44 -1.36 -11.29
C TRP A 38 0.05 -1.97 -11.56
N TRP A 39 0.03 -3.10 -12.26
CA TRP A 39 -1.21 -3.73 -12.76
C TRP A 39 -2.17 -4.15 -11.65
N ALA A 40 -1.65 -4.56 -10.49
CA ALA A 40 -2.47 -5.01 -9.36
C ALA A 40 -2.91 -3.85 -8.46
N GLY A 41 -2.53 -2.60 -8.75
CA GLY A 41 -2.81 -1.44 -7.92
C GLY A 41 -1.57 -0.57 -7.80
N SER A 42 -1.74 0.73 -8.05
CA SER A 42 -0.63 1.68 -8.06
C SER A 42 -0.05 1.92 -6.66
N PHE A 43 1.25 2.21 -6.56
CA PHE A 43 1.91 2.54 -5.30
C PHE A 43 2.23 4.03 -5.19
N GLY A 44 1.97 4.62 -4.03
CA GLY A 44 2.35 5.98 -3.66
C GLY A 44 3.54 6.01 -2.69
N VAL A 45 4.02 7.23 -2.40
CA VAL A 45 5.20 7.46 -1.53
C VAL A 45 4.99 7.01 -0.09
N LEU A 46 3.74 6.90 0.37
CA LEU A 46 3.45 6.43 1.72
C LEU A 46 3.25 4.92 1.80
N ASP A 47 3.16 4.19 0.68
CA ASP A 47 2.79 2.75 0.64
C ASP A 47 3.82 1.79 1.23
N HIS A 48 4.98 2.33 1.61
CA HIS A 48 6.10 1.58 2.15
C HIS A 48 6.44 2.12 3.54
N ASP A 49 6.77 1.22 4.45
CA ASP A 49 7.30 1.63 5.75
C ASP A 49 8.69 2.22 5.57
N GLY A 50 8.93 3.38 6.17
CA GLY A 50 10.17 4.13 5.98
C GLY A 50 10.27 5.32 6.91
N SER A 51 11.51 5.66 7.28
CA SER A 51 11.81 6.79 8.17
C SER A 51 11.50 8.15 7.55
N LEU A 52 11.09 8.20 6.27
CA LEU A 52 10.72 9.43 5.57
C LEU A 52 9.23 9.78 5.68
N THR A 53 8.41 8.98 6.35
CA THR A 53 6.95 9.20 6.44
C THR A 53 6.58 10.63 6.84
N GLU A 54 7.09 11.11 7.97
CA GLU A 54 6.77 12.46 8.46
C GLU A 54 7.22 13.55 7.48
N LEU A 55 8.39 13.36 6.88
CA LEU A 55 8.93 14.26 5.87
C LEU A 55 8.01 14.35 4.65
N LEU A 56 7.55 13.20 4.14
CA LEU A 56 6.67 13.12 2.98
C LEU A 56 5.32 13.79 3.26
N ILE A 57 4.74 13.53 4.43
CA ILE A 57 3.48 14.19 4.86
C ILE A 57 3.67 15.71 4.96
N SER A 58 4.77 16.18 5.55
CA SER A 58 5.07 17.62 5.64
C SER A 58 5.22 18.32 4.27
N ARG A 59 5.45 17.52 3.21
CA ARG A 59 5.58 17.98 1.83
C ARG A 59 4.32 17.79 0.99
N GLY A 60 3.21 17.42 1.62
CA GLY A 60 1.91 17.29 0.97
C GLY A 60 1.61 15.90 0.42
N ALA A 61 2.33 14.86 0.86
CA ALA A 61 1.89 13.50 0.60
C ALA A 61 0.52 13.26 1.25
N VAL A 62 -0.44 12.79 0.45
CA VAL A 62 -1.80 12.53 0.90
C VAL A 62 -1.84 11.23 1.71
N VAL A 63 -2.31 11.32 2.95
CA VAL A 63 -2.63 10.15 3.78
C VAL A 63 -4.02 9.65 3.38
N ASP A 64 -4.05 8.57 2.60
CA ASP A 64 -5.25 7.81 2.24
C ASP A 64 -5.59 6.75 3.30
N VAL A 65 -6.63 5.94 3.04
CA VAL A 65 -7.13 4.94 4.00
C VAL A 65 -6.10 3.83 4.28
N HIS A 66 -5.30 3.45 3.28
CA HIS A 66 -4.27 2.42 3.42
C HIS A 66 -3.09 2.95 4.23
N ALA A 67 -2.66 4.19 3.96
CA ALA A 67 -1.64 4.87 4.74
C ALA A 67 -2.08 5.15 6.18
N ALA A 68 -3.32 5.59 6.40
CA ALA A 68 -3.84 5.80 7.74
C ALA A 68 -3.84 4.50 8.56
N ALA A 69 -4.24 3.37 7.95
CA ALA A 69 -4.22 2.07 8.60
C ALA A 69 -2.79 1.61 8.94
N ARG A 70 -1.85 1.75 8.00
CA ARG A 70 -0.42 1.43 8.18
C ARG A 70 0.25 2.28 9.25
N LEU A 71 -0.08 3.57 9.30
CA LEU A 71 0.53 4.51 10.23
C LEU A 71 -0.17 4.56 11.59
N GLY A 72 -1.25 3.78 11.77
CA GLY A 72 -2.01 3.77 13.02
C GLY A 72 -2.78 5.07 13.28
N MET A 73 -3.03 5.87 12.25
CA MET A 73 -3.71 7.17 12.37
C MET A 73 -5.23 6.98 12.41
N ILE A 74 -5.75 6.44 13.53
CA ILE A 74 -7.18 6.12 13.68
C ILE A 74 -8.07 7.35 13.45
N ASP A 75 -7.73 8.53 13.99
CA ASP A 75 -8.53 9.74 13.78
C ASP A 75 -8.61 10.13 12.29
N ARG A 76 -7.54 9.90 11.53
CA ARG A 76 -7.52 10.15 10.10
C ARG A 76 -8.34 9.10 9.34
N LEU A 77 -8.23 7.85 9.75
CA LEU A 77 -9.01 6.73 9.21
C LEU A 77 -10.52 6.99 9.40
N ASP A 78 -10.90 7.42 10.61
CA ASP A 78 -12.27 7.78 10.98
C ASP A 78 -12.80 8.94 10.14
N ALA A 79 -12.02 10.02 10.01
CA ALA A 79 -12.39 11.16 9.17
C ALA A 79 -12.57 10.78 7.69
N LEU A 80 -11.70 9.91 7.15
CA LEU A 80 -11.78 9.47 5.76
C LEU A 80 -13.03 8.61 5.50
N VAL A 81 -13.25 7.58 6.31
CA VAL A 81 -14.37 6.65 6.13
C VAL A 81 -15.71 7.30 6.51
N SER A 82 -15.73 8.24 7.46
CA SER A 82 -16.92 9.05 7.74
C SER A 82 -17.31 9.93 6.55
N ALA A 83 -16.34 10.44 5.79
CA ALA A 83 -16.60 11.23 4.59
C ALA A 83 -17.03 10.36 3.40
N ASP A 84 -16.46 9.16 3.26
CA ASP A 84 -16.85 8.16 2.26
C ASP A 84 -16.74 6.74 2.83
N PRO A 85 -17.87 6.13 3.26
CA PRO A 85 -17.88 4.79 3.81
C PRO A 85 -17.36 3.71 2.87
N ALA A 86 -17.39 3.92 1.56
CA ALA A 86 -16.87 2.95 0.59
C ALA A 86 -15.35 2.77 0.69
N LEU A 87 -14.63 3.74 1.28
CA LEU A 87 -13.18 3.68 1.44
C LEU A 87 -12.71 2.51 2.31
N VAL A 88 -13.56 1.96 3.19
CA VAL A 88 -13.22 0.76 3.98
C VAL A 88 -12.92 -0.45 3.08
N HIS A 89 -13.47 -0.47 1.86
CA HIS A 89 -13.27 -1.51 0.85
C HIS A 89 -12.31 -1.11 -0.28
N ALA A 90 -11.74 0.10 -0.22
CA ALA A 90 -10.86 0.59 -1.27
C ALA A 90 -9.63 -0.31 -1.45
N ARG A 91 -9.18 -0.42 -2.70
CA ARG A 91 -8.05 -1.25 -3.11
C ARG A 91 -6.85 -0.36 -3.40
N GLY A 92 -5.75 -0.59 -2.69
CA GLY A 92 -4.49 0.13 -2.82
C GLY A 92 -3.46 -0.65 -3.65
N GLY A 93 -2.17 -0.44 -3.37
CA GLY A 93 -1.08 -1.23 -3.96
C GLY A 93 -1.29 -2.74 -3.78
N ASP A 94 -0.96 -3.53 -4.81
CA ASP A 94 -1.24 -4.98 -4.91
C ASP A 94 -2.72 -5.38 -4.77
N GLY A 95 -3.65 -4.43 -4.76
CA GLY A 95 -5.07 -4.69 -4.57
C GLY A 95 -5.40 -4.96 -3.12
N GLN A 96 -4.53 -4.56 -2.19
CA GLN A 96 -4.72 -4.71 -0.76
C GLN A 96 -5.79 -3.74 -0.25
N THR A 97 -6.60 -4.21 0.70
CA THR A 97 -7.54 -3.36 1.47
C THR A 97 -6.83 -2.71 2.65
N ALA A 98 -7.42 -1.70 3.28
CA ALA A 98 -6.87 -1.08 4.49
C ALA A 98 -6.57 -2.10 5.61
N LEU A 99 -7.37 -3.18 5.71
CA LEU A 99 -7.17 -4.23 6.71
C LEU A 99 -5.87 -5.02 6.50
N HIS A 100 -5.37 -5.13 5.26
CA HIS A 100 -4.05 -5.74 5.00
C HIS A 100 -2.89 -4.94 5.60
N PHE A 101 -3.11 -3.65 5.82
CA PHE A 101 -2.10 -2.72 6.32
C PHE A 101 -2.31 -2.36 7.80
N ALA A 102 -3.25 -3.00 8.51
CA ALA A 102 -3.52 -2.65 9.90
C ALA A 102 -2.27 -2.82 10.78
N SER A 103 -1.77 -1.73 11.35
CA SER A 103 -0.54 -1.71 12.15
C SER A 103 -0.70 -2.20 13.59
N SER A 104 -1.94 -2.32 14.05
CA SER A 104 -2.26 -2.72 15.41
C SER A 104 -3.63 -3.39 15.50
N ILE A 105 -3.85 -4.08 16.62
CA ILE A 105 -5.16 -4.66 16.96
C ILE A 105 -6.25 -3.58 16.96
N ALA A 106 -5.95 -2.37 17.45
CA ALA A 106 -6.91 -1.27 17.50
C ALA A 106 -7.36 -0.84 16.10
N VAL A 107 -6.42 -0.69 15.16
CA VAL A 107 -6.73 -0.36 13.75
C VAL A 107 -7.52 -1.49 13.09
N ALA A 108 -7.10 -2.74 13.30
CA ALA A 108 -7.77 -3.89 12.74
C ALA A 108 -9.22 -4.01 13.24
N GLN A 109 -9.43 -3.87 14.55
CA GLN A 109 -10.76 -3.88 15.15
C GLN A 109 -11.62 -2.74 14.61
N TRP A 110 -11.06 -1.52 14.54
CA TRP A 110 -11.77 -0.37 13.99
C TRP A 110 -12.23 -0.63 12.55
N LEU A 111 -11.36 -1.18 11.69
CA LEU A 111 -11.71 -1.50 10.30
C LEU A 111 -12.81 -2.57 10.20
N LEU A 112 -12.75 -3.60 11.04
CA LEU A 112 -13.77 -4.67 11.10
C LEU A 112 -15.11 -4.13 11.58
N ASP A 113 -15.11 -3.26 12.59
CA ASP A 113 -16.32 -2.61 13.10
C ASP A 113 -16.98 -1.72 12.05
N HIS A 114 -16.20 -1.23 11.07
CA HIS A 114 -16.68 -0.46 9.91
C HIS A 114 -16.93 -1.32 8.66
N GLY A 115 -16.98 -2.65 8.80
CA GLY A 115 -17.41 -3.56 7.75
C GLY A 115 -16.31 -4.03 6.81
N ALA A 116 -15.03 -3.84 7.14
CA ALA A 116 -13.94 -4.42 6.35
C ALA A 116 -14.08 -5.95 6.24
N ASP A 117 -13.91 -6.46 5.02
CA ASP A 117 -13.94 -7.89 4.76
C ASP A 117 -12.65 -8.57 5.24
N ILE A 118 -12.77 -9.43 6.25
CA ILE A 118 -11.68 -10.18 6.86
C ILE A 118 -11.02 -11.18 5.90
N ASP A 119 -11.77 -11.66 4.91
CA ASP A 119 -11.36 -12.67 3.94
C ASP A 119 -10.99 -12.06 2.57
N ALA A 120 -11.00 -10.72 2.46
CA ALA A 120 -10.66 -10.03 1.23
C ALA A 120 -9.28 -10.46 0.73
N ARG A 121 -9.20 -10.97 -0.49
CA ARG A 121 -7.92 -11.32 -1.11
C ARG A 121 -7.32 -10.13 -1.85
N ASP A 122 -6.03 -9.88 -1.69
CA ASP A 122 -5.28 -8.99 -2.57
C ASP A 122 -5.20 -9.55 -4.01
N ILE A 123 -4.86 -8.70 -4.96
CA ILE A 123 -4.91 -9.03 -6.39
C ILE A 123 -3.62 -9.72 -6.83
N ASP A 124 -2.45 -9.29 -6.34
CA ASP A 124 -1.16 -9.80 -6.80
C ASP A 124 -0.82 -11.19 -6.22
N HIS A 125 -1.14 -11.41 -4.94
CA HIS A 125 -0.68 -12.58 -4.18
C HIS A 125 -1.82 -13.49 -3.72
N GLU A 126 -3.08 -13.10 -3.92
CA GLU A 126 -4.25 -13.72 -3.30
C GLU A 126 -4.11 -13.83 -1.76
N SER A 127 -3.54 -12.81 -1.12
CA SER A 127 -3.36 -12.79 0.35
C SER A 127 -4.59 -12.29 1.05
N THR A 128 -4.94 -12.92 2.17
CA THR A 128 -5.87 -12.32 3.13
C THR A 128 -5.10 -11.40 4.10
N PRO A 129 -5.78 -10.45 4.76
CA PRO A 129 -5.16 -9.62 5.80
C PRO A 129 -4.46 -10.43 6.88
N ALA A 130 -5.10 -11.50 7.37
CA ALA A 130 -4.53 -12.37 8.39
C ALA A 130 -3.23 -13.05 7.93
N ARG A 131 -3.15 -13.50 6.66
CA ARG A 131 -1.92 -14.09 6.12
C ARG A 131 -0.78 -13.06 6.07
N ARG A 132 -1.08 -11.80 5.76
CA ARG A 132 -0.07 -10.73 5.74
C ARG A 132 0.44 -10.41 7.14
N ALA A 133 -0.44 -10.34 8.13
CA ALA A 133 -0.07 -10.14 9.53
C ALA A 133 0.79 -11.29 10.09
N ALA A 134 0.68 -12.51 9.53
CA ALA A 134 1.44 -13.68 9.94
C ALA A 134 2.74 -13.92 9.15
N ALA A 135 2.95 -13.21 8.03
CA ALA A 135 4.16 -13.36 7.23
C ALA A 135 5.23 -12.38 7.75
N PRO A 136 6.38 -12.86 8.28
CA PRO A 136 7.50 -11.97 8.56
C PRO A 136 7.96 -11.33 7.25
N ASP A 137 8.28 -10.04 7.32
CA ASP A 137 8.66 -9.23 6.17
C ASP A 137 9.75 -9.93 5.32
N GLY A 138 9.47 -10.11 4.03
CA GLY A 138 10.52 -10.38 3.03
C GLY A 138 10.73 -11.81 2.56
N SER A 139 9.70 -12.66 2.43
CA SER A 139 9.84 -13.88 1.61
C SER A 139 8.81 -13.92 0.48
N HIS A 140 9.20 -13.37 -0.67
CA HIS A 140 8.63 -13.73 -1.96
C HIS A 140 8.90 -15.21 -2.23
N ALA A 141 8.07 -16.08 -1.66
CA ALA A 141 7.95 -17.45 -2.11
C ALA A 141 7.27 -17.41 -3.48
N ARG A 142 8.09 -17.28 -4.53
CA ARG A 142 7.71 -17.55 -5.91
C ARG A 142 6.91 -18.86 -5.94
N ARG A 143 5.63 -18.80 -6.29
CA ARG A 143 4.94 -19.99 -6.79
C ARG A 143 5.26 -20.09 -8.29
N PRO A 144 5.64 -21.27 -8.79
CA PRO A 144 5.91 -21.45 -10.21
C PRO A 144 4.63 -21.21 -11.01
N SER A 145 4.79 -20.48 -12.11
CA SER A 145 3.76 -20.22 -13.11
C SER A 145 2.95 -21.49 -13.40
N ALA A 146 1.66 -21.48 -13.08
CA ALA A 146 0.73 -22.50 -13.52
C ALA A 146 0.39 -22.29 -15.00
N ARG A 147 1.39 -22.37 -15.89
CA ARG A 147 1.15 -22.75 -17.27
C ARG A 147 1.01 -24.27 -17.31
N GLY A 148 -0.24 -24.71 -17.42
CA GLY A 148 -0.56 -26.02 -17.97
C GLY A 148 -1.51 -26.83 -17.10
N ARG A 149 -2.80 -26.79 -17.44
CA ARG A 149 -3.67 -27.97 -17.49
C ARG A 149 -4.97 -27.63 -18.23
N LEU A 150 -4.93 -27.75 -19.55
CA LEU A 150 -6.03 -28.36 -20.28
C LEU A 150 -5.40 -29.50 -21.10
N ARG A 151 -5.55 -30.72 -20.58
CA ARG A 151 -5.41 -31.95 -21.35
C ARG A 151 -6.81 -32.49 -21.63
N ASN A 152 -7.01 -32.85 -22.90
CA ASN A 152 -7.90 -33.87 -23.47
C ASN A 152 -9.42 -33.66 -23.35
N ARG A 153 -10.05 -33.45 -24.51
CA ARG A 153 -10.52 -34.56 -25.36
C ARG A 153 -10.26 -34.27 -26.83
#